data_AF-A0A1G0ZZC3-F1
#
_entry.id   AF-A0A1G0ZZC3-F1
#
_cell.length_a   1.000
_cell.length_b   1.000
_cell.length_c   1.000
_cell.angle_alpha   90.00
_cell.angle_beta   90.00
_cell.angle_gamma   90.00
#
_symmetry.space_group_name_H-M   'P 1'
#
loop_
_entity.id
_entity.type
_entity.pdbx_description
1 polymer ?
#
loop_
_entity_poly.entity_id
_entity_poly.type
_entity_poly.pdbx_seq_one_letter_code
_entity_poly.pdbx_strand_id
1 'polypeptide(L)'
;MEVNNTTEQSQNTTNPQQIPATPPPEHDTFMQATRKALGALERFVGWLYQSARKALGNVHIEPYAVIRRIDRLLVWARTTFPPDKFDSVSAWAARSGHGGLIVAQILALIFFLVVAIKLENWVFILHGAGIAALLVILQYSAERFMNAGKSLIQASPSRMNSGAFLDCLALIVEVGGILMFIAFIMQARRLSSWSPFWTGLGVWALCDCVAYIALNPSMANTTVSSGGSAGDEAIGILSFFVKAIVCIVPLAFGIGAVIGSVALFIAIFSVIGDINRIAAGQQALWLIGLCACLPFGTYLLFVLYHLAIDVIQAILAIPQKLEKR
;
A
#
# COMPACT_ATOMS: atom_id res chain seq x y z
N MET A 1 57.16 -63.85 -31.67
CA MET A 1 56.99 -62.42 -31.35
C MET A 1 55.58 -62.28 -30.78
N GLU A 2 55.43 -62.61 -29.49
CA GLU A 2 55.39 -61.66 -28.33
C GLU A 2 54.06 -60.87 -28.35
N VAL A 3 53.02 -61.22 -27.59
CA VAL A 3 52.81 -61.22 -26.11
C VAL A 3 52.97 -59.84 -25.46
N ASN A 4 51.85 -59.19 -25.12
CA ASN A 4 51.53 -58.52 -23.84
C ASN A 4 50.22 -57.71 -23.99
N ASN A 5 49.12 -58.04 -23.29
CA ASN A 5 48.76 -57.61 -21.92
C ASN A 5 49.09 -56.14 -21.63
N THR A 6 48.12 -55.30 -21.26
CA THR A 6 47.76 -55.05 -19.84
C THR A 6 46.46 -54.26 -19.72
N THR A 7 45.59 -54.79 -18.87
CA THR A 7 44.47 -54.20 -18.16
C THR A 7 44.88 -52.99 -17.33
N GLU A 8 44.16 -51.87 -17.38
CA GLU A 8 44.04 -50.98 -16.22
C GLU A 8 42.59 -50.51 -16.05
N GLN A 9 41.95 -51.11 -15.04
CA GLN A 9 40.73 -50.64 -14.40
C GLN A 9 41.08 -49.44 -13.54
N SER A 10 40.55 -48.25 -13.86
CA SER A 10 40.53 -47.14 -12.91
C SER A 10 39.16 -47.07 -12.26
N GLN A 11 39.03 -47.77 -11.13
CA GLN A 11 37.99 -47.54 -10.13
C GLN A 11 38.13 -46.11 -9.61
N ASN A 12 37.25 -45.20 -10.05
CA ASN A 12 37.15 -43.88 -9.43
C ASN A 12 36.10 -43.96 -8.33
N THR A 13 36.58 -44.02 -7.10
CA THR A 13 35.82 -44.00 -5.87
C THR A 13 35.06 -42.67 -5.76
N THR A 14 33.75 -42.72 -5.97
CA THR A 14 32.81 -41.67 -5.59
C THR A 14 32.88 -41.46 -4.08
N ASN A 15 33.68 -40.48 -3.68
CA ASN A 15 33.68 -39.89 -2.35
C ASN A 15 32.34 -39.14 -2.20
N PRO A 16 31.44 -39.51 -1.28
CA PRO A 16 30.23 -38.73 -1.04
C PRO A 16 30.67 -37.36 -0.51
N GLN A 17 30.61 -36.34 -1.38
CA GLN A 17 30.76 -34.95 -0.97
C GLN A 17 29.75 -34.69 0.15
N GLN A 18 30.26 -34.57 1.37
CA GLN A 18 29.53 -33.95 2.48
C GLN A 18 29.11 -32.57 1.99
N ILE A 19 27.84 -32.43 1.63
CA ILE A 19 27.21 -31.12 1.38
C ILE A 19 27.37 -30.36 2.69
N PRO A 20 28.18 -29.28 2.74
CA PRO A 20 28.30 -28.49 3.95
C PRO A 20 26.91 -27.95 4.28
N ALA A 21 26.41 -28.29 5.46
CA ALA A 21 25.13 -27.80 5.94
C ALA A 21 25.19 -26.27 5.91
N THR A 22 24.49 -25.67 4.95
CA THR A 22 24.36 -24.23 4.86
C THR A 22 23.64 -23.78 6.13
N PRO A 23 24.26 -22.91 6.96
CA PRO A 23 23.60 -22.40 8.15
C PRO A 23 22.32 -21.68 7.71
N PRO A 24 21.20 -21.88 8.42
CA PRO A 24 19.93 -21.27 8.04
C PRO A 24 20.12 -19.75 7.95
N PRO A 25 19.96 -19.13 6.77
CA PRO A 25 20.03 -17.69 6.66
C PRO A 25 18.73 -17.10 7.22
N GLU A 26 18.75 -15.80 7.53
CA GLU A 26 17.60 -14.89 7.56
C GLU A 26 17.00 -14.44 8.90
N HIS A 27 17.15 -15.15 10.03
CA HIS A 27 16.54 -14.65 11.28
C HIS A 27 17.30 -13.45 11.89
N ASP A 28 18.64 -13.48 11.88
CA ASP A 28 19.45 -12.43 12.49
C ASP A 28 19.45 -11.12 11.69
N THR A 29 19.32 -11.20 10.36
CA THR A 29 19.27 -10.03 9.46
C THR A 29 17.99 -9.21 9.68
N PHE A 30 16.84 -9.87 9.85
CA PHE A 30 15.57 -9.20 10.14
C PHE A 30 15.58 -8.51 11.51
N MET A 31 16.08 -9.22 12.54
CA MET A 31 16.18 -8.66 13.90
C MET A 31 17.17 -7.49 13.98
N GLN A 32 18.25 -7.52 13.20
CA GLN A 32 19.16 -6.36 13.10
C GLN A 32 18.51 -5.18 12.38
N ALA A 33 17.74 -5.42 11.31
CA ALA A 33 17.03 -4.37 10.57
C ALA A 33 15.97 -3.68 11.44
N THR A 34 15.17 -4.46 12.18
CA THR A 34 14.15 -3.94 13.09
C THR A 34 14.76 -3.14 14.25
N ARG A 35 15.83 -3.63 14.89
CA ARG A 35 16.55 -2.85 15.93
C ARG A 35 17.12 -1.55 15.39
N LYS A 36 17.67 -1.56 14.17
CA LYS A 36 18.22 -0.35 13.53
C LYS A 36 17.13 0.67 13.23
N ALA A 37 15.96 0.21 12.79
CA ALA A 37 14.78 1.06 12.59
C ALA A 37 14.26 1.64 13.92
N LEU A 38 14.13 0.81 14.96
CA LEU A 38 13.68 1.24 16.29
C LEU A 38 14.63 2.30 16.87
N GLY A 39 15.95 2.08 16.78
CA GLY A 39 16.95 3.04 17.26
C GLY A 39 17.05 4.31 16.39
N ALA A 40 16.62 4.27 15.13
CA ALA A 40 16.48 5.48 14.31
C ALA A 40 15.23 6.28 14.73
N LEU A 41 14.12 5.59 15.01
CA LEU A 41 12.88 6.17 15.53
C LEU A 41 13.12 6.85 16.88
N GLU A 42 13.79 6.16 17.81
CA GLU A 42 14.08 6.70 19.15
C GLU A 42 14.94 7.97 19.08
N ARG A 43 16.00 7.97 18.25
CA ARG A 43 16.84 9.15 18.02
C ARG A 43 16.06 10.30 17.38
N PHE A 44 15.17 9.99 16.44
CA PHE A 44 14.31 10.99 15.81
C PHE A 44 13.33 11.61 16.80
N VAL A 45 12.63 10.78 17.60
CA VAL A 45 11.72 11.24 18.65
C VAL A 45 12.45 12.07 19.70
N GLY A 46 13.63 11.64 20.13
CA GLY A 46 14.47 12.41 21.05
C GLY A 46 14.90 13.77 20.47
N TRP A 47 15.30 13.80 19.21
CA TRP A 47 15.62 15.04 18.50
C TRP A 47 14.40 15.96 18.35
N LEU A 48 13.23 15.40 18.04
CA LEU A 48 11.98 16.14 17.90
C LEU A 48 11.54 16.76 19.23
N TYR A 49 11.61 15.98 20.31
CA TYR A 49 11.31 16.44 21.66
C TYR A 49 12.25 17.56 22.09
N GLN A 50 13.56 17.42 21.86
CA GLN A 50 14.53 18.48 22.18
C GLN A 50 14.34 19.73 21.32
N SER A 51 14.05 19.56 20.03
CA SER A 51 13.80 20.69 19.11
C SER A 51 12.52 21.43 19.47
N ALA A 52 11.44 20.70 19.78
CA ALA A 52 10.19 21.27 20.26
C ALA A 52 10.41 21.98 21.60
N ARG A 53 11.11 21.36 22.56
CA ARG A 53 11.43 21.99 23.85
C ARG A 53 12.27 23.26 23.71
N LYS A 54 13.24 23.29 22.80
CA LYS A 54 14.05 24.50 22.52
C LYS A 54 13.21 25.58 21.85
N ALA A 55 12.37 25.22 20.88
CA ALA A 55 11.48 26.16 20.19
C ALA A 55 10.39 26.75 21.12
N LEU A 56 9.93 25.95 22.10
CA LEU A 56 8.91 26.32 23.08
C LEU A 56 9.49 26.92 24.36
N GLY A 57 10.82 26.98 24.49
CA GLY A 57 11.52 27.43 25.68
C GLY A 57 11.24 28.90 25.99
N ASN A 58 10.39 29.11 27.00
CA ASN A 58 9.87 30.37 27.57
C ASN A 58 8.41 30.72 27.24
N VAL A 59 7.70 29.94 26.44
CA VAL A 59 6.27 30.18 26.22
C VAL A 59 5.48 29.48 27.35
N HIS A 60 4.87 30.25 28.26
CA HIS A 60 3.87 29.72 29.19
C HIS A 60 2.62 29.33 28.39
N ILE A 61 2.61 28.10 27.89
CA ILE A 61 1.51 27.58 27.10
C ILE A 61 0.53 26.92 28.06
N GLU A 62 -0.64 27.54 28.25
CA GLU A 62 -1.76 26.86 28.89
C GLU A 62 -2.13 25.60 28.09
N PRO A 63 -2.02 24.38 28.66
CA PRO A 63 -2.28 23.14 27.93
C PRO A 63 -3.66 23.11 27.27
N TYR A 64 -4.66 23.67 27.95
CA TYR A 64 -6.03 23.80 27.44
C TYR A 64 -6.15 24.74 26.24
N ALA A 65 -5.25 25.71 26.07
CA ALA A 65 -5.25 26.59 24.90
C ALA A 65 -4.78 25.84 23.64
N VAL A 66 -3.87 24.87 23.76
CA VAL A 66 -3.41 24.05 22.64
C VAL A 66 -4.51 23.09 22.20
N ILE A 67 -5.14 22.40 23.14
CA ILE A 67 -6.25 21.49 22.85
C ILE A 67 -7.37 22.25 22.10
N ARG A 68 -7.77 23.42 22.60
CA ARG A 68 -8.75 24.29 21.91
C ARG A 68 -8.32 24.77 20.51
N ARG A 69 -7.02 24.86 20.23
CA ARG A 69 -6.53 25.18 18.87
C ARG A 69 -6.62 23.97 17.95
N ILE A 70 -6.28 22.79 18.47
CA ILE A 70 -6.40 21.52 17.75
C ILE A 70 -7.87 21.24 17.42
N ASP A 71 -8.78 21.40 18.38
CA ASP A 71 -10.22 21.21 18.14
C ASP A 71 -10.74 22.15 17.04
N ARG A 72 -10.32 23.43 17.08
CA ARG A 72 -10.66 24.39 16.02
C ARG A 72 -10.09 23.99 14.67
N LEU A 73 -8.87 23.47 14.63
CA LEU A 73 -8.25 22.98 13.41
C LEU A 73 -9.03 21.77 12.85
N LEU A 74 -9.45 20.83 13.69
CA LEU A 74 -10.25 19.68 13.28
C LEU A 74 -11.63 20.09 12.75
N VAL A 75 -12.32 21.02 13.42
CA VAL A 75 -13.60 21.57 12.95
C VAL A 75 -13.42 22.30 11.61
N TRP A 76 -12.36 23.10 11.48
CA TRP A 76 -12.02 23.74 10.22
C TRP A 76 -11.73 22.72 9.10
N ALA A 77 -10.99 21.64 9.41
CA ALA A 77 -10.68 20.60 8.45
C ALA A 77 -11.96 19.90 7.96
N ARG A 78 -12.85 19.47 8.87
CA ARG A 78 -14.14 18.84 8.50
C ARG A 78 -15.00 19.70 7.59
N THR A 79 -15.06 21.01 7.86
CA THR A 79 -15.87 21.95 7.07
C THR A 79 -15.23 22.28 5.72
N THR A 80 -13.90 22.31 5.65
CA THR A 80 -13.14 22.56 4.41
C THR A 80 -13.15 21.36 3.47
N PHE A 81 -13.18 20.16 4.04
CA PHE A 81 -13.03 18.87 3.38
C PHE A 81 -14.30 17.99 3.53
N PRO A 82 -15.42 18.36 2.87
CA PRO A 82 -16.65 17.57 2.92
C PRO A 82 -16.57 16.30 2.04
N PRO A 83 -17.30 15.23 2.40
CA PRO A 83 -17.31 13.94 1.69
C PRO A 83 -17.45 14.05 0.16
N ASP A 84 -18.33 14.93 -0.32
CA ASP A 84 -18.62 15.11 -1.74
C ASP A 84 -17.38 15.48 -2.58
N LYS A 85 -16.44 16.22 -1.98
CA LYS A 85 -15.17 16.57 -2.64
C LYS A 85 -14.30 15.32 -2.81
N PHE A 86 -14.17 14.51 -1.77
CA PHE A 86 -13.40 13.27 -1.85
C PHE A 86 -14.02 12.33 -2.90
N ASP A 87 -15.35 12.16 -2.89
CA ASP A 87 -16.04 11.32 -3.85
C ASP A 87 -15.83 11.79 -5.29
N SER A 88 -15.85 13.11 -5.52
CA SER A 88 -15.56 13.72 -6.82
C SER A 88 -14.13 13.45 -7.29
N VAL A 89 -13.14 13.62 -6.41
CA VAL A 89 -11.72 13.38 -6.71
C VAL A 89 -11.48 11.88 -6.93
N SER A 90 -12.07 11.02 -6.11
CA SER A 90 -12.00 9.56 -6.20
C SER A 90 -12.61 9.06 -7.51
N ALA A 91 -13.78 9.58 -7.91
CA ALA A 91 -14.41 9.26 -9.20
C ALA A 91 -13.62 9.78 -10.40
N TRP A 92 -12.98 10.95 -10.29
CA TRP A 92 -12.08 11.45 -11.33
C TRP A 92 -10.82 10.59 -11.44
N ALA A 93 -10.22 10.19 -10.31
CA ALA A 93 -9.05 9.33 -10.29
C ALA A 93 -9.36 7.95 -10.89
N ALA A 94 -10.49 7.34 -10.52
CA ALA A 94 -10.94 6.07 -11.11
C ALA A 94 -11.06 6.14 -12.63
N ARG A 95 -11.75 7.18 -13.14
CA ARG A 95 -11.87 7.41 -14.60
C ARG A 95 -10.50 7.61 -15.25
N SER A 96 -9.63 8.38 -14.62
CA SER A 96 -8.27 8.60 -15.10
C SER A 96 -7.44 7.32 -15.09
N GLY A 97 -7.64 6.43 -14.12
CA GLY A 97 -7.00 5.12 -14.04
C GLY A 97 -7.39 4.20 -15.18
N HIS A 98 -8.68 4.16 -15.55
CA HIS A 98 -9.14 3.42 -16.73
C HIS A 98 -8.55 4.00 -18.02
N GLY A 99 -8.51 5.32 -18.17
CA GLY A 99 -7.81 5.96 -19.28
C GLY A 99 -6.32 5.61 -19.31
N GLY A 100 -5.66 5.63 -18.15
CA GLY A 100 -4.28 5.19 -17.97
C GLY A 100 -4.05 3.75 -18.41
N LEU A 101 -4.93 2.81 -18.03
CA LEU A 101 -4.83 1.42 -18.46
C LEU A 101 -4.93 1.22 -19.97
N ILE A 102 -5.80 1.97 -20.65
CA ILE A 102 -5.90 1.93 -22.12
C ILE A 102 -4.57 2.40 -22.74
N VAL A 103 -4.01 3.50 -22.24
CA VAL A 103 -2.71 3.99 -22.69
C VAL A 103 -1.61 2.96 -22.39
N ALA A 104 -1.59 2.37 -21.20
CA ALA A 104 -0.65 1.34 -20.81
C ALA A 104 -0.69 0.10 -21.71
N GLN A 105 -1.87 -0.33 -22.19
CA GLN A 105 -1.99 -1.45 -23.13
C GLN A 105 -1.22 -1.17 -24.43
N ILE A 106 -1.40 0.03 -25.00
CA ILE A 106 -0.71 0.46 -26.23
C ILE A 106 0.80 0.57 -25.96
N LEU A 107 1.17 1.21 -24.85
CA LEU A 107 2.58 1.37 -24.48
C LEU A 107 3.27 0.04 -24.20
N ALA A 108 2.58 -0.94 -23.61
CA ALA A 108 3.12 -2.27 -23.37
C ALA A 108 3.48 -2.98 -24.69
N LEU A 109 2.61 -2.90 -25.70
CA LEU A 109 2.88 -3.44 -27.04
C LEU A 109 4.11 -2.78 -27.67
N ILE A 110 4.19 -1.45 -27.62
CA ILE A 110 5.33 -0.69 -28.16
C ILE A 110 6.62 -1.05 -27.41
N PHE A 111 6.57 -1.09 -26.08
CA PHE A 111 7.71 -1.42 -25.23
C PHE A 111 8.29 -2.79 -25.60
N PHE A 112 7.43 -3.82 -25.65
CA PHE A 112 7.90 -5.17 -25.96
C PHE A 112 8.29 -5.35 -27.43
N LEU A 113 7.73 -4.58 -28.36
CA LEU A 113 8.22 -4.53 -29.74
C LEU A 113 9.65 -3.97 -29.79
N VAL A 114 9.92 -2.88 -29.08
CA VAL A 114 11.28 -2.31 -28.98
C VAL A 114 12.25 -3.32 -28.37
N VAL A 115 11.83 -4.01 -27.30
CA VAL A 115 12.64 -5.06 -26.67
C VAL A 115 12.89 -6.22 -27.63
N ALA A 116 11.88 -6.66 -28.40
CA ALA A 116 12.02 -7.73 -29.40
C ALA A 116 13.05 -7.38 -30.46
N ILE A 117 13.03 -6.14 -30.97
CA ILE A 117 13.99 -5.65 -31.97
C ILE A 117 15.39 -5.59 -31.36
N LYS A 118 15.54 -5.03 -30.14
CA LYS A 118 16.84 -4.86 -29.50
C LYS A 118 17.52 -6.16 -29.09
N LEU A 119 16.74 -7.19 -28.76
CA LEU A 119 17.23 -8.51 -28.36
C LEU A 119 17.18 -9.54 -29.48
N GLU A 120 16.77 -9.14 -30.70
CA GLU A 120 16.57 -10.01 -31.86
C GLU A 120 15.71 -11.26 -31.55
N ASN A 121 14.73 -11.10 -30.65
CA ASN A 121 13.90 -12.19 -30.15
C ASN A 121 12.41 -11.85 -30.24
N TRP A 122 11.75 -12.44 -31.24
CA TRP A 122 10.34 -12.22 -31.55
C TRP A 122 9.37 -12.70 -30.45
N VAL A 123 9.80 -13.56 -29.53
CA VAL A 123 8.99 -14.02 -28.39
C VAL A 123 8.51 -12.86 -27.51
N PHE A 124 9.25 -11.75 -27.46
CA PHE A 124 8.83 -10.56 -26.71
C PHE A 124 7.57 -9.91 -27.28
N ILE A 125 7.28 -10.02 -28.58
CA ILE A 125 6.01 -9.53 -29.14
C ILE A 125 4.82 -10.27 -28.53
N LEU A 126 4.94 -11.59 -28.36
CA LEU A 126 3.91 -12.39 -27.69
C LEU A 126 3.76 -11.99 -26.21
N HIS A 127 4.86 -11.64 -25.53
CA HIS A 127 4.81 -11.10 -24.17
C HIS A 127 4.04 -9.77 -24.13
N GLY A 128 4.31 -8.86 -25.08
CA GLY A 128 3.58 -7.60 -25.20
C GLY A 128 2.08 -7.82 -25.40
N ALA A 129 1.70 -8.71 -26.32
CA ALA A 129 0.31 -9.06 -26.56
C ALA A 129 -0.36 -9.69 -25.33
N GLY A 130 0.33 -10.60 -24.65
CA GLY A 130 -0.16 -11.23 -23.41
C GLY A 130 -0.38 -10.22 -22.29
N ILE A 131 0.55 -9.29 -22.09
CA ILE A 131 0.43 -8.22 -21.08
C ILE A 131 -0.71 -7.26 -21.45
N ALA A 132 -0.83 -6.84 -22.70
CA ALA A 132 -1.93 -5.99 -23.13
C ALA A 132 -3.30 -6.66 -22.89
N ALA A 133 -3.44 -7.95 -23.25
CA ALA A 133 -4.66 -8.71 -22.99
C ALA A 133 -4.95 -8.84 -21.48
N LEU A 134 -3.93 -9.09 -20.66
CA LEU A 134 -4.06 -9.13 -19.20
C LEU A 134 -4.54 -7.79 -18.64
N LEU A 135 -4.00 -6.66 -19.13
CA LEU A 135 -4.43 -5.32 -18.69
C LEU A 135 -5.89 -5.03 -19.06
N VAL A 136 -6.41 -5.57 -20.17
CA VAL A 136 -7.85 -5.48 -20.50
C VAL A 136 -8.70 -6.21 -19.46
N ILE A 137 -8.29 -7.42 -19.06
CA ILE A 137 -8.98 -8.20 -18.01
C ILE A 137 -8.93 -7.45 -16.68
N LEU A 138 -7.75 -6.95 -16.29
CA LEU A 138 -7.60 -6.18 -15.05
C LEU A 138 -8.40 -4.88 -15.08
N GLN A 139 -8.50 -4.20 -16.22
CA GLN A 139 -9.35 -3.02 -16.38
C GLN A 139 -10.82 -3.34 -16.13
N TYR A 140 -11.32 -4.45 -16.69
CA TYR A 140 -12.69 -4.91 -16.47
C TYR A 140 -12.93 -5.29 -15.00
N SER A 141 -12.01 -6.05 -14.40
CA SER A 141 -12.07 -6.43 -12.99
C SER A 141 -12.07 -5.19 -12.09
N ALA A 142 -11.20 -4.21 -12.35
CA ALA A 142 -11.12 -2.98 -11.57
C ALA A 142 -12.46 -2.23 -11.52
N GLU A 143 -13.12 -2.05 -12.67
CA GLU A 143 -14.45 -1.39 -12.75
C GLU A 143 -15.51 -2.17 -11.96
N ARG A 144 -15.57 -3.49 -12.14
CA ARG A 144 -16.57 -4.34 -11.45
C ARG A 144 -16.37 -4.34 -9.93
N PHE A 145 -15.13 -4.47 -9.46
CA PHE A 145 -14.84 -4.55 -8.03
C PHE A 145 -14.85 -3.18 -7.32
N MET A 146 -14.56 -2.08 -8.01
CA MET A 146 -14.79 -0.74 -7.44
C MET A 146 -16.28 -0.49 -7.15
N ASN A 147 -17.16 -0.85 -8.10
CA ASN A 147 -18.60 -0.73 -7.91
C ASN A 147 -19.11 -1.69 -6.81
N ALA A 148 -18.63 -2.93 -6.79
CA ALA A 148 -18.97 -3.89 -5.73
C ALA A 148 -18.51 -3.41 -4.35
N GLY A 149 -17.31 -2.82 -4.25
CA GLY A 149 -16.79 -2.25 -3.00
C GLY A 149 -17.66 -1.14 -2.43
N LYS A 150 -18.17 -0.23 -3.28
CA LYS A 150 -19.14 0.81 -2.86
C LYS A 150 -20.42 0.20 -2.31
N SER A 151 -21.01 -0.75 -3.03
CA SER A 151 -22.22 -1.44 -2.57
C SER A 151 -21.99 -2.17 -1.24
N LEU A 152 -20.80 -2.73 -1.05
CA LEU A 152 -20.45 -3.48 0.14
C LEU A 152 -20.23 -2.58 1.38
N ILE A 153 -19.63 -1.41 1.19
CA ILE A 153 -19.57 -0.36 2.23
C ILE A 153 -21.00 0.05 2.64
N GLN A 154 -21.89 0.28 1.67
CA GLN A 154 -23.28 0.68 1.94
C GLN A 154 -24.08 -0.42 2.65
N ALA A 155 -23.86 -1.69 2.29
CA ALA A 155 -24.54 -2.84 2.88
C ALA A 155 -24.05 -3.20 4.30
N SER A 156 -22.88 -2.68 4.71
CA SER A 156 -22.30 -2.91 6.03
C SER A 156 -22.26 -1.58 6.79
N PRO A 157 -23.31 -1.18 7.53
CA PRO A 157 -23.22 -0.05 8.45
C PRO A 157 -22.40 -0.44 9.69
N SER A 158 -21.49 0.43 10.13
CA SER A 158 -20.77 0.28 11.41
C SER A 158 -21.10 1.42 12.38
N ARG A 159 -20.98 1.13 13.67
CA ARG A 159 -21.18 2.09 14.75
C ARG A 159 -19.91 2.18 15.58
N MET A 160 -19.59 3.39 16.00
CA MET A 160 -18.55 3.68 16.98
C MET A 160 -19.15 4.52 18.10
N ASN A 161 -18.70 4.31 19.32
CA ASN A 161 -19.12 5.00 20.51
C ASN A 161 -18.37 6.32 20.71
N SER A 162 -17.11 6.40 20.27
CA SER A 162 -16.25 7.55 20.51
C SER A 162 -15.83 8.26 19.22
N GLY A 163 -16.33 9.49 19.02
CA GLY A 163 -15.81 10.38 17.99
C GLY A 163 -14.36 10.83 18.27
N ALA A 164 -13.95 10.85 19.54
CA ALA A 164 -12.61 11.26 19.94
C ALA A 164 -11.52 10.31 19.41
N PHE A 165 -11.82 9.02 19.23
CA PHE A 165 -10.87 8.09 18.62
C PHE A 165 -10.53 8.51 17.18
N LEU A 166 -11.56 8.85 16.38
CA LEU A 166 -11.38 9.25 14.98
C LEU A 166 -10.61 10.57 14.87
N ASP A 167 -10.86 11.51 15.79
CA ASP A 167 -10.16 12.79 15.84
C ASP A 167 -8.68 12.62 16.16
N CYS A 168 -8.38 11.78 17.17
CA CYS A 168 -7.01 11.40 17.49
C CYS A 168 -6.34 10.66 16.34
N LEU A 169 -7.05 9.74 15.68
CA LEU A 169 -6.53 8.99 14.53
C LEU A 169 -6.17 9.94 13.39
N ALA A 170 -7.05 10.87 13.04
CA ALA A 170 -6.80 11.85 11.99
C ALA A 170 -5.53 12.67 12.28
N LEU A 171 -5.37 13.17 13.51
CA LEU A 171 -4.19 13.93 13.91
C LEU A 171 -2.91 13.09 13.87
N ILE A 172 -2.94 11.88 14.45
CA ILE A 172 -1.77 11.00 14.52
C ILE A 172 -1.32 10.61 13.12
N VAL A 173 -2.25 10.23 12.25
CA VAL A 173 -1.95 9.81 10.89
C VAL A 173 -1.43 10.99 10.07
N GLU A 174 -2.03 12.18 10.19
CA GLU A 174 -1.58 13.35 9.43
C GLU A 174 -0.19 13.81 9.86
N VAL A 175 0.04 13.97 11.18
CA VAL A 175 1.37 14.31 11.72
C VAL A 175 2.39 13.23 11.35
N GLY A 176 2.03 11.96 11.49
CA GLY A 176 2.87 10.83 11.08
C GLY A 176 3.25 10.88 9.60
N GLY A 177 2.27 11.16 8.72
CA GLY A 177 2.48 11.31 7.28
C GLY A 177 3.45 12.44 6.94
N ILE A 178 3.28 13.62 7.55
CA ILE A 178 4.18 14.76 7.36
C ILE A 178 5.61 14.42 7.80
N LEU A 179 5.78 13.81 8.97
CA LEU A 179 7.10 13.42 9.48
C LEU A 179 7.77 12.37 8.59
N MET A 180 7.01 11.39 8.11
CA MET A 180 7.50 10.39 7.17
C MET A 180 7.93 11.04 5.85
N PHE A 181 7.16 11.99 5.31
CA PHE A 181 7.53 12.70 4.09
C PHE A 181 8.86 13.47 4.25
N ILE A 182 9.04 14.18 5.37
CA ILE A 182 10.30 14.86 5.68
C ILE A 182 11.47 13.86 5.72
N ALA A 183 11.28 12.70 6.35
CA ALA A 183 12.31 11.66 6.40
C ALA A 183 12.69 11.14 5.00
N PHE A 184 11.71 10.96 4.12
CA PHE A 184 11.93 10.57 2.73
C PHE A 184 12.62 11.65 1.89
N ILE A 185 12.32 12.94 2.11
CA ILE A 185 13.06 14.05 1.49
C ILE A 185 14.54 14.00 1.90
N MET A 186 14.81 13.77 3.18
CA MET A 186 16.19 13.64 3.68
C MET A 186 16.89 12.41 3.06
N GLN A 187 16.17 11.30 2.89
CA GLN A 187 16.70 10.10 2.24
C GLN A 187 17.00 10.32 0.75
N ALA A 188 16.12 11.03 0.03
CA ALA A 188 16.32 11.38 -1.38
C ALA A 188 17.62 12.17 -1.59
N ARG A 189 17.91 13.12 -0.69
CA ARG A 189 19.18 13.86 -0.68
C ARG A 189 20.38 12.97 -0.42
N ARG A 190 20.31 12.06 0.56
CA ARG A 190 21.41 11.16 0.91
C ARG A 190 21.75 10.17 -0.21
N LEU A 191 20.75 9.65 -0.89
CA LEU A 191 20.92 8.67 -1.97
C LEU A 191 21.16 9.31 -3.34
N SER A 192 21.14 10.65 -3.44
CA SER A 192 21.18 11.38 -4.72
C SER A 192 20.18 10.84 -5.74
N SER A 193 19.00 10.43 -5.26
CA SER A 193 17.96 9.78 -6.05
C SER A 193 16.61 10.40 -5.71
N TRP A 194 15.79 10.62 -6.74
CA TRP A 194 14.43 11.15 -6.58
C TRP A 194 13.41 10.09 -6.16
N SER A 195 13.75 8.80 -6.26
CA SER A 195 12.83 7.70 -5.92
C SER A 195 12.28 7.81 -4.48
N PRO A 196 13.10 8.01 -3.42
CA PRO A 196 12.59 8.18 -2.06
C PRO A 196 11.63 9.36 -1.90
N PHE A 197 11.84 10.46 -2.62
CA PHE A 197 10.96 11.63 -2.56
C PHE A 197 9.54 11.28 -3.02
N TRP A 198 9.42 10.61 -4.17
CA TRP A 198 8.12 10.19 -4.71
C TRP A 198 7.44 9.16 -3.81
N THR A 199 8.21 8.23 -3.22
CA THR A 199 7.69 7.30 -2.21
C THR A 199 7.14 8.05 -1.00
N GLY A 200 7.87 9.02 -0.47
CA GLY A 200 7.43 9.83 0.65
C GLY A 200 6.16 10.64 0.35
N LEU A 201 6.07 11.21 -0.86
CA LEU A 201 4.89 11.94 -1.31
C LEU A 201 3.67 11.02 -1.36
N GLY A 202 3.83 9.80 -1.90
CA GLY A 202 2.76 8.80 -1.93
C GLY A 202 2.32 8.34 -0.54
N VAL A 203 3.25 8.13 0.38
CA VAL A 203 2.95 7.77 1.78
C VAL A 203 2.20 8.89 2.49
N TRP A 204 2.63 10.14 2.35
CA TRP A 204 1.91 11.27 2.95
C TRP A 204 0.51 11.45 2.36
N ALA A 205 0.36 11.36 1.03
CA ALA A 205 -0.97 11.42 0.41
C ALA A 205 -1.90 10.30 0.90
N LEU A 206 -1.37 9.09 1.14
CA LEU A 206 -2.14 8.00 1.73
C LEU A 206 -2.57 8.31 3.17
N CYS A 207 -1.66 8.85 3.98
CA CYS A 207 -1.97 9.31 5.33
C CYS A 207 -3.05 10.39 5.33
N ASP A 208 -2.92 11.40 4.46
CA ASP A 208 -3.90 12.48 4.31
C ASP A 208 -5.28 11.94 3.93
N CYS A 209 -5.36 10.95 3.03
CA CYS A 209 -6.63 10.28 2.70
C CYS A 209 -7.25 9.55 3.91
N VAL A 210 -6.44 8.85 4.71
CA VAL A 210 -6.94 8.18 5.93
C VAL A 210 -7.41 9.21 6.96
N ALA A 211 -6.67 10.30 7.14
CA ALA A 211 -7.06 11.39 8.03
C ALA A 211 -8.36 12.05 7.56
N TYR A 212 -8.52 12.27 6.26
CA TYR A 212 -9.76 12.78 5.65
C TYR A 212 -10.96 11.87 5.97
N ILE A 213 -10.81 10.57 5.77
CA ILE A 213 -11.89 9.59 6.04
C ILE A 213 -12.18 9.51 7.54
N ALA A 214 -11.18 9.62 8.41
CA ALA A 214 -11.37 9.65 9.87
C ALA A 214 -12.14 10.90 10.32
N LEU A 215 -11.86 12.05 9.70
CA LEU A 215 -12.63 13.29 9.93
C LEU A 215 -14.09 13.18 9.46
N ASN A 216 -14.37 12.31 8.48
CA ASN A 216 -15.67 12.14 7.84
C ASN A 216 -16.09 10.65 7.81
N PRO A 217 -16.37 10.02 8.97
CA PRO A 217 -16.61 8.57 9.07
C PRO A 217 -17.84 8.09 8.29
N SER A 218 -18.76 8.99 7.92
CA SER A 218 -19.89 8.70 7.04
C SER A 218 -19.47 8.16 5.67
N MET A 219 -18.28 8.53 5.18
CA MET A 219 -17.71 7.99 3.94
C MET A 219 -17.47 6.48 4.02
N ALA A 220 -17.14 5.99 5.22
CA ALA A 220 -16.96 4.58 5.52
C ALA A 220 -18.23 3.95 6.11
N ASN A 221 -19.41 4.53 5.84
CA ASN A 221 -20.70 4.11 6.40
C ASN A 221 -20.64 3.85 7.92
N THR A 222 -19.89 4.70 8.63
CA THR A 222 -19.66 4.60 10.07
C THR A 222 -20.33 5.76 10.78
N THR A 223 -21.15 5.44 11.77
CA THR A 223 -21.87 6.43 12.59
C THR A 223 -21.31 6.47 13.99
N VAL A 224 -21.29 7.66 14.60
CA VAL A 224 -20.88 7.83 16.00
C VAL A 224 -22.14 7.89 16.86
N SER A 225 -22.33 6.92 17.76
CA SER A 225 -23.49 6.83 18.63
C SER A 225 -23.09 6.36 20.03
N SER A 226 -23.50 7.08 21.06
CA SER A 226 -23.27 6.65 22.45
C SER A 226 -24.10 5.42 22.80
N GLY A 227 -23.53 4.47 23.55
CA GLY A 227 -24.28 3.39 24.20
C GLY A 227 -23.97 1.96 23.74
N GLY A 228 -22.95 1.74 22.91
CA GLY A 228 -22.46 0.39 22.60
C GLY A 228 -21.54 -0.17 23.68
N SER A 229 -21.32 -1.49 23.63
CA SER A 229 -20.31 -2.16 24.46
C SER A 229 -18.89 -1.87 23.96
N ALA A 230 -17.87 -2.21 24.77
CA ALA A 230 -16.48 -2.14 24.34
C ALA A 230 -16.17 -3.08 23.16
N GLY A 231 -16.90 -4.20 23.04
CA GLY A 231 -16.82 -5.10 21.89
C GLY A 231 -17.33 -4.46 20.61
N ASP A 232 -18.45 -3.73 20.70
CA ASP A 232 -19.00 -2.99 19.56
C ASP A 232 -18.03 -1.89 19.08
N GLU A 233 -17.36 -1.21 20.02
CA GLU A 233 -16.31 -0.22 19.69
C GLU A 233 -15.16 -0.87 18.91
N ALA A 234 -14.64 -2.00 19.39
CA ALA A 234 -13.53 -2.70 18.74
C ALA A 234 -13.89 -3.17 17.32
N ILE A 235 -15.09 -3.73 17.14
CA ILE A 235 -15.60 -4.13 15.82
C ILE A 235 -15.80 -2.91 14.92
N GLY A 236 -16.30 -1.80 15.48
CA GLY A 236 -16.48 -0.53 14.78
C GLY A 236 -15.16 0.04 14.26
N ILE A 237 -14.13 0.09 15.11
CA ILE A 237 -12.78 0.57 14.74
C ILE A 237 -12.19 -0.29 13.62
N LEU A 238 -12.24 -1.62 13.77
CA LEU A 238 -11.65 -2.52 12.79
C LEU A 238 -12.41 -2.47 11.45
N SER A 239 -13.74 -2.34 11.50
CA SER A 239 -14.59 -2.16 10.31
C SER A 239 -14.29 -0.85 9.60
N PHE A 240 -14.06 0.22 10.37
CA PHE A 240 -13.68 1.52 9.84
C PHE A 240 -12.38 1.45 9.03
N PHE A 241 -11.33 0.80 9.54
CA PHE A 241 -10.06 0.68 8.80
C PHE A 241 -10.20 -0.08 7.49
N VAL A 242 -10.92 -1.19 7.48
CA VAL A 242 -11.14 -1.98 6.26
C VAL A 242 -11.94 -1.18 5.23
N LYS A 243 -12.97 -0.45 5.67
CA LYS A 243 -13.76 0.44 4.81
C LYS A 243 -12.94 1.62 4.30
N ALA A 244 -12.10 2.21 5.14
CA ALA A 244 -11.20 3.30 4.74
C ALA A 244 -10.24 2.86 3.62
N ILE A 245 -9.69 1.64 3.72
CA ILE A 245 -8.88 1.05 2.64
C ILE A 245 -9.69 0.98 1.34
N VAL A 246 -10.93 0.48 1.37
CA VAL A 246 -11.80 0.40 0.19
C VAL A 246 -12.13 1.80 -0.37
N CYS A 247 -12.32 2.82 0.47
CA CYS A 247 -12.54 4.20 0.02
C CYS A 247 -11.32 4.80 -0.72
N ILE A 248 -10.10 4.40 -0.35
CA ILE A 248 -8.85 4.91 -0.94
C ILE A 248 -8.52 4.24 -2.28
N VAL A 249 -8.99 3.01 -2.49
CA VAL A 249 -8.69 2.20 -3.68
C VAL A 249 -8.85 2.94 -5.01
N PRO A 250 -9.94 3.69 -5.29
CA PRO A 250 -10.08 4.33 -6.60
C PRO A 250 -9.04 5.42 -6.83
N LEU A 251 -8.60 6.12 -5.77
CA LEU A 251 -7.48 7.08 -5.84
C LEU A 251 -6.16 6.37 -6.14
N ALA A 252 -5.84 5.32 -5.38
CA ALA A 252 -4.60 4.56 -5.54
C ALA A 252 -4.52 3.88 -6.92
N PHE A 253 -5.63 3.29 -7.38
CA PHE A 253 -5.79 2.75 -8.72
C PHE A 253 -5.56 3.83 -9.78
N GLY A 254 -6.27 4.95 -9.67
CA GLY A 254 -6.22 6.06 -10.61
C GLY A 254 -4.83 6.65 -10.79
N ILE A 255 -4.25 7.09 -9.68
CA ILE A 255 -2.93 7.72 -9.64
C ILE A 255 -1.85 6.72 -10.08
N GLY A 256 -1.88 5.50 -9.55
CA GLY A 256 -0.90 4.48 -9.84
C GLY A 256 -0.89 4.04 -11.31
N ALA A 257 -2.06 3.85 -11.92
CA ALA A 257 -2.17 3.53 -13.34
C ALA A 257 -1.64 4.66 -14.24
N VAL A 258 -1.95 5.92 -13.93
CA VAL A 258 -1.45 7.08 -14.69
C VAL A 258 0.07 7.22 -14.55
N ILE A 259 0.59 7.21 -13.32
CA ILE A 259 2.04 7.30 -13.06
C ILE A 259 2.78 6.14 -13.73
N GLY A 260 2.27 4.91 -13.60
CA GLY A 260 2.84 3.74 -14.23
C GLY A 260 2.85 3.83 -15.75
N SER A 261 1.80 4.39 -16.36
CA SER A 261 1.75 4.61 -17.81
C SER A 261 2.78 5.62 -18.28
N VAL A 262 2.94 6.74 -17.56
CA VAL A 262 3.98 7.74 -17.85
C VAL A 262 5.37 7.14 -17.68
N ALA A 263 5.60 6.36 -16.61
CA ALA A 263 6.86 5.67 -16.38
C ALA A 263 7.19 4.67 -17.50
N LEU A 264 6.18 3.92 -17.98
CA LEU A 264 6.35 2.98 -19.09
C LEU A 264 6.70 3.71 -20.39
N PHE A 265 6.06 4.86 -20.66
CA PHE A 265 6.40 5.70 -21.80
C PHE A 265 7.87 6.16 -21.76
N ILE A 266 8.34 6.65 -20.61
CA ILE A 266 9.75 7.05 -20.41
C ILE A 266 10.70 5.84 -20.58
N ALA A 267 10.29 4.66 -20.09
CA ALA A 267 11.10 3.45 -20.18
C ALA A 267 11.31 2.99 -21.64
N ILE A 268 10.35 3.21 -22.54
CA ILE A 268 10.51 2.90 -23.97
C ILE A 268 11.74 3.63 -24.55
N PHE A 269 11.84 4.95 -24.35
CA PHE A 269 13.00 5.73 -24.83
C PHE A 269 14.30 5.31 -24.13
N SER A 270 14.22 4.95 -22.85
CA SER A 270 15.39 4.49 -22.10
C SER A 270 15.97 3.20 -22.68
N VAL A 271 15.11 2.24 -23.08
CA VAL A 271 15.53 0.98 -23.73
C VAL A 271 16.05 1.20 -25.16
N ILE A 272 15.50 2.19 -25.89
CA ILE A 272 16.04 2.57 -27.20
C ILE A 272 17.49 3.03 -27.07
N GLY A 273 17.82 3.79 -26.03
CA GLY A 273 19.18 4.28 -25.76
C GLY A 273 20.11 3.20 -25.19
N ASP A 274 19.64 2.40 -24.23
CA ASP A 274 20.43 1.40 -23.52
C ASP A 274 19.58 0.19 -23.14
N ILE A 275 19.91 -0.98 -23.70
CA ILE A 275 19.15 -2.22 -23.49
C ILE A 275 19.16 -2.69 -22.04
N ASN A 276 20.16 -2.29 -21.24
CA ASN A 276 20.23 -2.64 -19.82
C ASN A 276 19.13 -1.95 -18.99
N ARG A 277 18.36 -1.03 -19.58
CA ARG A 277 17.25 -0.31 -18.94
C ARG A 277 15.90 -1.01 -19.03
N ILE A 278 15.82 -2.25 -19.56
CA ILE A 278 14.57 -3.04 -19.61
C ILE A 278 13.87 -3.11 -18.25
N ALA A 279 14.64 -3.24 -17.16
CA ALA A 279 14.12 -3.35 -15.81
C ALA A 279 13.21 -2.17 -15.43
N ALA A 280 13.44 -0.96 -15.96
CA ALA A 280 12.59 0.20 -15.68
C ALA A 280 11.18 0.03 -16.29
N GLY A 281 11.08 -0.50 -17.51
CA GLY A 281 9.78 -0.77 -18.13
C GLY A 281 9.04 -1.92 -17.46
N GLN A 282 9.77 -2.96 -17.02
CA GLN A 282 9.19 -4.02 -16.21
C GLN A 282 8.65 -3.49 -14.87
N GLN A 283 9.40 -2.65 -14.18
CA GLN A 283 8.93 -2.02 -12.93
C GLN A 283 7.68 -1.16 -13.15
N ALA A 284 7.61 -0.41 -14.26
CA ALA A 284 6.41 0.35 -14.61
C ALA A 284 5.19 -0.57 -14.85
N LEU A 285 5.36 -1.68 -15.59
CA LEU A 285 4.31 -2.68 -15.79
C LEU A 285 3.87 -3.35 -14.49
N TRP A 286 4.82 -3.67 -13.60
CA TRP A 286 4.52 -4.19 -12.26
C TRP A 286 3.69 -3.22 -11.44
N LEU A 287 4.02 -1.94 -11.45
CA LEU A 287 3.24 -0.91 -10.76
C LEU A 287 1.82 -0.81 -11.34
N ILE A 288 1.68 -0.76 -12.67
CA ILE A 288 0.38 -0.73 -13.34
C ILE A 288 -0.46 -1.95 -12.93
N GLY A 289 0.12 -3.15 -13.02
CA GLY A 289 -0.54 -4.40 -12.66
C GLY A 289 -0.96 -4.43 -11.19
N LEU A 290 -0.07 -4.06 -10.27
CA LEU A 290 -0.35 -4.00 -8.84
C LEU A 290 -1.53 -3.05 -8.54
N CYS A 291 -1.50 -1.84 -9.10
CA CYS A 291 -2.56 -0.85 -8.91
C CYS A 291 -3.88 -1.29 -9.53
N ALA A 292 -3.87 -1.94 -10.70
CA ALA A 292 -5.06 -2.48 -11.35
C ALA A 292 -5.67 -3.66 -10.58
N CYS A 293 -4.86 -4.41 -9.84
CA CYS A 293 -5.32 -5.48 -8.96
C CYS A 293 -5.89 -4.97 -7.62
N LEU A 294 -5.66 -3.71 -7.23
CA LEU A 294 -6.11 -3.18 -5.93
C LEU A 294 -7.60 -3.36 -5.70
N PRO A 295 -8.53 -2.98 -6.61
CA PRO A 295 -9.96 -3.13 -6.35
C PRO A 295 -10.39 -4.57 -6.05
N PHE A 296 -9.86 -5.53 -6.81
CA PHE A 296 -10.12 -6.94 -6.58
C PHE A 296 -9.55 -7.41 -5.24
N GLY A 297 -8.28 -7.11 -4.97
CA GLY A 297 -7.61 -7.51 -3.73
C GLY A 297 -8.31 -6.96 -2.48
N THR A 298 -8.72 -5.69 -2.52
CA THR A 298 -9.45 -5.07 -1.40
C THR A 298 -10.85 -5.61 -1.22
N TYR A 299 -11.54 -5.97 -2.31
CA TYR A 299 -12.83 -6.64 -2.22
C TYR A 299 -12.70 -7.99 -1.50
N LEU A 300 -11.72 -8.81 -1.89
CA LEU A 300 -11.48 -10.10 -1.26
C LEU A 300 -11.12 -9.94 0.24
N LEU A 301 -10.23 -8.99 0.55
CA LEU A 301 -9.89 -8.65 1.93
C LEU A 301 -11.14 -8.28 2.75
N PHE A 302 -12.03 -7.46 2.19
CA PHE A 302 -13.25 -7.02 2.86
C PHE A 302 -14.19 -8.19 3.17
N VAL A 303 -14.40 -9.09 2.21
CA VAL A 303 -15.27 -10.27 2.37
C VAL A 303 -14.70 -11.23 3.43
N LEU A 304 -13.40 -11.53 3.35
CA LEU A 304 -12.72 -12.38 4.34
C LEU A 304 -12.78 -11.76 5.75
N TYR A 305 -12.65 -10.43 5.82
CA TYR A 305 -12.75 -9.69 7.07
C TYR A 305 -14.16 -9.81 7.69
N HIS A 306 -15.22 -9.63 6.91
CA HIS A 306 -16.59 -9.78 7.42
C HIS A 306 -16.90 -11.22 7.84
N LEU A 307 -16.41 -12.20 7.09
CA LEU A 307 -16.49 -13.61 7.51
C LEU A 307 -15.83 -13.82 8.87
N ALA A 308 -14.68 -13.19 9.13
CA ALA A 308 -14.02 -13.27 10.43
C ALA A 308 -14.84 -12.62 11.55
N ILE A 309 -15.46 -11.46 11.31
CA ILE A 309 -16.39 -10.83 12.27
C ILE A 309 -17.55 -11.79 12.56
N ASP A 310 -18.19 -12.34 11.54
CA ASP A 310 -19.36 -13.21 11.70
C ASP A 310 -19.03 -14.44 12.54
N VAL A 311 -17.85 -15.02 12.34
CA VAL A 311 -17.34 -16.12 13.16
C VAL A 311 -17.14 -15.69 14.61
N ILE A 312 -16.53 -14.53 14.86
CA ILE A 312 -16.32 -13.99 16.21
C ILE A 312 -17.67 -13.74 16.91
N GLN A 313 -18.63 -13.14 16.22
CA GLN A 313 -19.97 -12.87 16.76
C GLN A 313 -20.73 -14.17 17.05
N ALA A 314 -20.63 -15.17 16.17
CA ALA A 314 -21.23 -16.47 16.39
C ALA A 314 -20.68 -17.16 17.64
N ILE A 315 -19.37 -17.07 17.87
CA ILE A 315 -18.72 -17.61 19.09
C ILE A 315 -19.20 -16.86 20.34
N LEU A 316 -19.25 -15.53 20.30
CA LEU A 316 -19.68 -14.70 21.43
C LEU A 316 -21.18 -14.88 21.77
N ALA A 317 -22.00 -15.31 20.82
CA ALA A 317 -23.43 -15.57 21.04
C ALA A 317 -23.71 -16.90 21.76
N ILE A 318 -22.74 -17.83 21.87
CA ILE A 318 -22.95 -19.14 22.49
C ILE A 318 -23.26 -19.03 24.00
N PRO A 319 -22.45 -18.33 24.83
CA PRO A 319 -22.69 -18.24 26.27
C PRO A 319 -24.05 -17.61 26.60
N GLN A 320 -24.44 -16.58 25.86
CA GLN A 320 -25.70 -15.86 26.06
C GLN A 320 -26.94 -16.74 25.84
N LYS A 321 -26.83 -17.80 25.02
CA LYS A 321 -27.92 -18.77 24.79
C LYS A 321 -27.96 -19.85 25.87
N LEU A 322 -26.84 -20.12 26.54
CA LEU A 322 -26.77 -21.09 27.63
C LEU A 322 -27.32 -20.53 28.94
N GLU A 323 -27.16 -19.23 29.19
CA GLU A 323 -27.72 -18.56 30.40
C GLU A 323 -29.25 -18.43 30.41
N LYS A 324 -29.92 -18.65 29.27
CA LYS A 324 -31.40 -18.58 29.16
C LYS A 324 -32.10 -19.93 29.31
N ARG A 325 -31.37 -21.02 29.62
CA ARG A 325 -31.92 -22.33 29.94
C ARG A 325 -31.79 -22.62 31.42
#